data_AF-A0A950UYR2-F1
#
_entry.id   AF-A0A950UYR2-F1
#
_cell.length_a   1.000
_cell.length_b   1.000
_cell.length_c   1.000
_cell.angle_alpha   90.00
_cell.angle_beta   90.00
_cell.angle_gamma   90.00
#
_symmetry.space_group_name_H-M   'P 1'
#
loop_
_entity.id
_entity.type
_entity.pdbx_description
1 polymer ?
#
loop_
_entity_poly.entity_id
_entity_poly.type
_entity_poly.pdbx_seq_one_letter_code
_entity_poly.pdbx_strand_id
1 'polypeptide(L)'
;MNDACISPRATAEPPLHARAAELIRDGRLPCRAPDRIFGGYGVGNICGLCAALVGVAEQEYELEFLPPGSGTPTVIHLHFRCFAIWEYERIRVAKGAAAVAYHPPA
;
A
#
# COMPACT_ATOMS: atom_id res chain seq x y z
N MET A 1 -20.41 -31.56 -15.57
CA MET A 1 -19.75 -30.35 -16.09
C MET A 1 -20.27 -29.21 -15.24
N ASN A 2 -19.61 -28.95 -14.12
CA ASN A 2 -20.16 -28.17 -13.02
C ASN A 2 -19.12 -27.11 -12.67
N ASP A 3 -19.53 -25.87 -12.89
CA ASP A 3 -18.98 -24.64 -12.35
C ASP A 3 -18.67 -24.79 -10.86
N ALA A 4 -17.39 -24.62 -10.50
CA ALA A 4 -16.94 -24.10 -9.20
C ALA A 4 -15.42 -23.91 -9.20
N CYS A 5 -14.89 -22.96 -9.97
CA CYS A 5 -13.62 -22.31 -9.59
C CYS A 5 -13.91 -21.22 -8.54
N ILE A 6 -14.53 -21.62 -7.42
CA ILE A 6 -14.61 -20.79 -6.23
C ILE A 6 -13.21 -20.84 -5.62
N SER A 7 -12.38 -19.85 -5.95
CA SER A 7 -11.11 -19.64 -5.26
C SER A 7 -11.41 -19.35 -3.78
N PRO A 8 -10.90 -20.13 -2.82
CA PRO A 8 -11.26 -19.98 -1.42
C PRO A 8 -10.44 -18.83 -0.83
N ARG A 9 -10.94 -17.59 -0.95
CA ARG A 9 -10.37 -16.48 -0.19
C ARG A 9 -11.42 -15.91 0.76
N ALA A 10 -11.71 -16.71 1.78
CA ALA A 10 -12.50 -16.34 2.93
C ALA A 10 -11.82 -16.83 4.22
N THR A 11 -10.56 -16.45 4.42
CA THR A 11 -10.11 -16.09 5.77
C THR A 11 -10.24 -14.56 5.82
N ALA A 12 -10.90 -14.03 6.85
CA ALA A 12 -11.28 -12.62 6.91
C ALA A 12 -10.02 -11.72 6.88
N GLU A 13 -9.61 -11.32 5.68
CA GLU A 13 -8.64 -10.25 5.50
C GLU A 13 -9.26 -9.02 6.17
N PRO A 14 -8.55 -8.33 7.09
CA PRO A 14 -9.04 -7.07 7.60
C PRO A 14 -9.41 -6.19 6.40
N PRO A 15 -10.52 -5.43 6.45
CA PRO A 15 -10.87 -4.53 5.35
C PRO A 15 -9.62 -3.74 4.95
N LEU A 16 -9.13 -3.93 3.72
CA LEU A 16 -7.77 -3.50 3.33
C LEU A 16 -7.50 -2.01 3.59
N HIS A 17 -8.55 -1.19 3.60
CA HIS A 17 -8.50 0.22 4.04
C HIS A 17 -8.09 0.39 5.51
N ALA A 18 -8.71 -0.35 6.43
CA ALA A 18 -8.35 -0.31 7.85
C ALA A 18 -6.91 -0.80 8.06
N ARG A 19 -6.52 -1.85 7.33
CA ARG A 19 -5.15 -2.37 7.38
C ARG A 19 -4.13 -1.35 6.85
N ALA A 20 -4.41 -0.72 5.71
CA ALA A 20 -3.54 0.33 5.17
C ALA A 20 -3.39 1.48 6.17
N ALA A 21 -4.48 1.96 6.74
CA ALA A 21 -4.44 3.03 7.74
C ALA A 21 -3.67 2.65 9.01
N GLU A 22 -3.75 1.40 9.46
CA GLU A 22 -2.94 0.86 10.57
C GLU A 22 -1.45 0.82 10.20
N LEU A 23 -1.09 0.19 9.08
CA LEU A 23 0.30 0.11 8.63
C LEU A 23 0.93 1.49 8.43
N ILE A 24 0.16 2.48 7.96
CA ILE A 24 0.62 3.85 7.81
C ILE A 24 0.86 4.52 9.17
N ARG A 25 -0.08 4.36 10.12
CA ARG A 25 0.09 4.90 11.48
C ARG A 25 1.26 4.27 12.22
N ASP A 26 1.52 3.00 11.97
CA ASP A 26 2.65 2.26 12.55
C ASP A 26 3.98 2.53 11.81
N GLY A 27 3.98 3.34 10.74
CA GLY A 27 5.17 3.67 9.95
C GLY A 27 5.69 2.53 9.05
N ARG A 28 4.94 1.43 8.92
CA ARG A 28 5.28 0.28 8.06
C ARG A 28 4.96 0.52 6.59
N LEU A 29 4.00 1.40 6.31
CA LEU A 29 3.77 1.96 4.98
C LEU A 29 3.96 3.48 5.04
N PRO A 30 4.65 4.11 4.08
CA PRO A 30 4.82 5.55 4.07
C PRO A 30 3.48 6.29 3.91
N CYS A 31 3.31 7.41 4.62
CA CYS A 31 2.19 8.34 4.42
C CYS A 31 2.48 9.41 3.33
N ARG A 32 3.73 9.49 2.86
CA ARG A 32 4.15 10.41 1.80
C ARG A 32 3.96 9.80 0.41
N ALA A 33 3.95 10.66 -0.61
CA ALA A 33 4.02 10.21 -1.99
C ALA A 33 5.36 9.50 -2.26
N PRO A 34 5.39 8.48 -3.13
CA PRO A 34 6.63 7.86 -3.55
C PRO A 34 7.39 8.80 -4.48
N ASP A 35 8.70 8.65 -4.55
CA ASP A 35 9.54 9.46 -5.43
C ASP A 35 9.42 8.97 -6.89
N ARG A 36 9.23 7.65 -7.07
CA ARG A 36 8.97 7.03 -8.38
C ARG A 36 7.97 5.88 -8.26
N ILE A 37 7.22 5.66 -9.34
CA ILE A 37 6.24 4.56 -9.47
C ILE A 37 6.52 3.84 -10.78
N PHE A 38 6.62 2.52 -10.72
CA PHE A 38 6.72 1.65 -11.90
C PHE A 38 5.53 0.71 -11.95
N GLY A 39 4.89 0.63 -13.11
CA GLY A 39 3.82 -0.33 -13.37
C GLY A 39 4.34 -1.51 -14.16
N GLY A 40 3.91 -2.71 -13.78
CA GLY A 40 4.29 -3.94 -14.45
C GLY A 40 3.42 -5.12 -14.05
N TYR A 41 3.88 -6.32 -14.37
CA TYR A 41 3.33 -7.56 -13.85
C TYR A 41 4.18 -8.05 -12.68
N GLY A 42 3.55 -8.74 -11.75
CA GLY A 42 4.21 -9.35 -10.60
C GLY A 42 5.36 -10.25 -10.99
N VAL A 43 6.35 -10.38 -10.11
CA VAL A 43 7.38 -11.43 -10.21
C VAL A 43 7.41 -12.32 -8.98
N GLY A 44 6.38 -12.27 -8.15
CA GLY A 44 6.30 -13.01 -6.88
C GLY A 44 6.76 -12.21 -5.66
N ASN A 45 6.86 -10.87 -5.75
CA ASN A 45 7.17 -10.04 -4.59
C ASN A 45 6.01 -10.04 -3.57
N ILE A 46 6.32 -9.84 -2.30
CA ILE A 46 5.29 -9.74 -1.25
C ILE A 46 4.64 -8.36 -1.31
N CYS A 47 3.31 -8.32 -1.42
CA CYS A 47 2.57 -7.08 -1.33
C CYS A 47 2.69 -6.46 0.07
N GLY A 48 3.19 -5.23 0.16
CA GLY A 48 3.37 -4.50 1.41
C GLY A 48 2.06 -4.21 2.18
N LEU A 49 0.90 -4.32 1.54
CA LEU A 49 -0.40 -4.11 2.17
C LEU A 49 -1.08 -5.40 2.66
N CYS A 50 -1.33 -6.35 1.74
CA CYS A 50 -2.09 -7.57 2.05
C CYS A 50 -1.19 -8.74 2.46
N ALA A 51 0.14 -8.59 2.36
CA ALA A 51 1.15 -9.63 2.64
C ALA A 51 1.05 -10.89 1.76
N ALA A 52 0.22 -10.91 0.72
CA ALA A 52 0.20 -11.96 -0.29
C ALA A 52 1.24 -11.68 -1.39
N LEU A 53 1.70 -12.73 -2.09
CA LEU A 53 2.56 -12.58 -3.25
C LEU A 53 1.81 -11.90 -4.40
N VAL A 54 2.50 -11.05 -5.16
CA VAL A 54 2.01 -10.51 -6.42
C VAL A 54 2.42 -11.46 -7.53
N GLY A 55 1.46 -12.23 -8.03
CA GLY A 55 1.67 -13.27 -9.04
C GLY A 55 2.05 -12.71 -10.41
N VAL A 56 2.66 -13.54 -11.26
CA VAL A 56 3.13 -13.15 -12.60
C VAL A 56 2.05 -12.73 -13.59
N ALA A 57 0.80 -13.08 -13.32
CA ALA A 57 -0.37 -12.64 -14.09
C ALA A 57 -1.10 -11.46 -13.43
N GLU A 58 -0.66 -11.02 -12.26
CA GLU A 58 -1.26 -9.91 -11.53
C GLU A 58 -0.51 -8.61 -11.83
N GLN A 59 -1.25 -7.51 -11.92
CA GLN A 59 -0.65 -6.19 -12.10
C GLN A 59 -0.02 -5.71 -10.78
N GLU A 60 1.22 -5.25 -10.88
CA GLU A 60 2.06 -4.75 -9.79
C GLU A 60 2.37 -3.26 -9.98
N TYR A 61 2.43 -2.55 -8.84
CA TYR A 61 3.14 -1.28 -8.75
C TYR A 61 4.33 -1.42 -7.80
N GLU A 62 5.48 -0.96 -8.26
CA GLU A 62 6.69 -0.77 -7.46
C GLU A 62 6.81 0.71 -7.07
N LEU A 63 6.95 0.97 -5.78
CA LEU A 63 7.05 2.31 -5.22
C LEU A 63 8.45 2.53 -4.67
N GLU A 64 9.21 3.47 -5.26
CA GLU A 64 10.53 3.83 -4.77
C GLU A 64 10.45 5.06 -3.85
N PHE A 65 11.12 4.96 -2.69
CA PHE A 65 11.29 6.03 -1.72
C PHE A 65 12.78 6.29 -1.52
N LEU A 66 13.25 7.44 -1.99
CA LEU A 66 14.63 7.88 -1.84
C LEU A 66 14.90 8.33 -0.39
N PRO A 67 16.01 7.91 0.23
CA PRO A 67 16.43 8.46 1.50
C PRO A 67 16.97 9.90 1.31
N PRO A 68 16.99 10.72 2.37
CA PRO A 68 17.70 11.99 2.33
C PRO A 68 19.19 11.77 2.04
N GLY A 69 19.71 12.43 0.99
CA GLY A 69 21.12 12.34 0.59
C GLY A 69 21.40 11.17 -0.37
N SER A 70 22.57 10.54 -0.23
CA SER A 70 22.94 9.36 -1.01
C SER A 70 22.63 8.07 -0.24
N GLY A 71 21.86 7.18 -0.84
CA GLY A 71 21.53 5.88 -0.24
C GLY A 71 20.66 5.03 -1.15
N THR A 72 20.48 3.77 -0.77
CA THR A 72 19.64 2.82 -1.52
C THR A 72 18.16 3.18 -1.33
N PRO A 73 17.38 3.27 -2.43
CA PRO A 73 15.93 3.47 -2.33
C PRO A 73 15.26 2.34 -1.55
N THR A 74 14.26 2.68 -0.74
CA THR A 74 13.32 1.67 -0.23
C THR A 74 12.28 1.38 -1.30
N VAL A 75 12.08 0.11 -1.65
CA VAL A 75 11.10 -0.32 -2.65
C VAL A 75 9.96 -1.05 -1.97
N ILE A 76 8.72 -0.68 -2.30
CA ILE A 76 7.51 -1.36 -1.83
C ILE A 76 6.73 -1.86 -3.03
N HIS A 77 6.36 -3.14 -2.97
CA HIS A 77 5.58 -3.83 -3.99
C HIS A 77 4.12 -3.88 -3.57
N LEU A 78 3.20 -3.54 -4.47
CA LEU A 78 1.76 -3.61 -4.23
C LEU A 78 1.04 -4.20 -5.44
N HIS A 79 0.03 -5.04 -5.19
CA HIS A 79 -1.01 -5.29 -6.19
C HIS A 79 -1.64 -3.96 -6.63
N PHE A 80 -2.09 -3.87 -7.88
CA PHE A 80 -2.82 -2.71 -8.40
C PHE A 80 -3.93 -2.21 -7.46
N ARG A 81 -4.77 -3.13 -6.95
CA ARG A 81 -5.87 -2.79 -6.02
C ARG A 81 -5.35 -2.31 -4.67
N CYS A 82 -4.27 -2.92 -4.17
CA CYS A 82 -3.65 -2.53 -2.90
C CYS A 82 -2.99 -1.15 -2.99
N PHE A 83 -2.42 -0.81 -4.14
CA PHE A 83 -1.90 0.52 -4.42
C PHE A 83 -2.98 1.59 -4.33
N ALA A 84 -4.12 1.42 -5.00
CA ALA A 84 -5.22 2.38 -4.95
C ALA A 84 -5.74 2.63 -3.52
N ILE A 85 -5.79 1.57 -2.71
CA ILE A 85 -6.20 1.65 -1.30
C ILE A 85 -5.16 2.41 -0.48
N TRP A 86 -3.87 2.07 -0.61
CA TRP A 86 -2.80 2.79 0.07
C TRP A 86 -2.76 4.28 -0.32
N GLU A 87 -2.93 4.59 -1.61
CA GLU A 87 -2.97 5.95 -2.15
C GLU A 87 -4.10 6.77 -1.51
N TYR A 88 -5.29 6.20 -1.38
CA TYR A 88 -6.40 6.83 -0.69
C TYR A 88 -6.08 7.05 0.80
N GLU A 89 -5.55 6.03 1.47
CA GLU A 89 -5.32 6.04 2.91
C GLU A 89 -4.18 6.97 3.33
N ARG A 90 -3.08 7.05 2.55
CA ARG A 90 -1.97 7.96 2.86
C ARG A 90 -2.41 9.42 2.85
N ILE A 91 -3.30 9.78 1.91
CA ILE A 91 -3.87 11.14 1.83
C ILE A 91 -4.81 11.37 3.02
N ARG A 92 -5.67 10.41 3.34
CA ARG A 92 -6.61 10.51 4.46
C ARG A 92 -5.91 10.66 5.80
N VAL A 93 -4.91 9.82 6.08
CA VAL A 93 -4.14 9.85 7.33
C VAL A 93 -3.30 11.13 7.44
N ALA A 94 -2.64 11.56 6.36
CA ALA A 94 -1.88 12.81 6.37
C ALA A 94 -2.77 14.04 6.66
N LYS A 95 -3.98 14.11 6.08
CA LYS A 95 -4.96 15.15 6.39
C LYS A 95 -5.40 15.11 7.85
N GLY A 96 -5.65 13.91 8.38
CA GLY A 96 -6.00 13.73 9.80
C GLY A 96 -4.89 14.22 10.73
N ALA A 97 -3.63 13.88 10.44
CA ALA A 97 -2.48 14.35 11.21
C ALA A 97 -2.31 15.88 11.15
N ALA A 98 -2.46 16.49 9.96
CA ALA A 98 -2.38 17.94 9.80
C ALA A 98 -3.49 18.69 10.57
N ALA A 99 -4.72 18.16 10.58
CA ALA A 99 -5.82 18.72 11.35
C ALA A 99 -5.60 18.65 12.87
N VAL A 100 -4.99 17.57 13.36
CA VAL A 100 -4.63 17.42 14.79
C VAL A 100 -3.49 18.38 15.19
N ALA A 101 -2.53 18.62 14.29
CA ALA A 101 -1.41 19.52 14.54
C ALA A 101 -1.80 21.02 14.48
N TYR A 102 -2.92 21.36 13.86
CA TYR A 102 -3.42 22.73 13.79
C TYR A 102 -4.06 23.15 15.12
N HIS A 103 -3.37 23.98 15.90
CA HIS A 103 -3.97 24.75 16.99
C HIS A 103 -4.29 26.16 16.47
N PRO A 104 -5.57 26.59 16.41
CA PRO A 104 -5.91 27.93 15.95
C PRO A 104 -5.36 28.98 16.94
N PRO A 105 -4.91 30.16 16.45
CA PRO A 105 -4.58 31.26 17.34
C PRO A 105 -5.83 31.76 18.08
N ALA A 106 -5.66 32.13 19.35
CA ALA A 106 -6.69 32.72 20.21
C ALA A 106 -7.11 34.13 19.75
#